data_AF-A0A843H5J1-F1
#
_entry.id   AF-A0A843H5J1-F1
#
_cell.length_a   1.000
_cell.length_b   1.000
_cell.length_c   1.000
_cell.angle_alpha   90.00
_cell.angle_beta   90.00
_cell.angle_gamma   90.00
#
_symmetry.space_group_name_H-M   'P 1'
#
loop_
_entity.id
_entity.type
_entity.pdbx_description
1 polymer ?
#
loop_
_entity_poly.entity_id
_entity_poly.type
_entity_poly.pdbx_seq_one_letter_code
_entity_poly.pdbx_strand_id
1 'polypeptide(L)' 'MIKVAVTGAAGRMGSGIIRKITEQDDMEVVAAIEMPNTPLAGV' A
#
# COMPACT_ATOMS: atom_id res chain seq x y z
N MET A 1 15.96 5.09 4.12
CA MET A 1 14.73 5.00 3.34
C MET A 1 14.39 3.55 3.10
N ILE A 2 13.44 3.02 3.87
CA ILE A 2 12.94 1.64 3.82
C ILE A 2 11.87 1.58 2.73
N LYS A 3 12.06 0.68 1.75
CA LYS A 3 11.10 0.47 0.66
C LYS A 3 10.11 -0.60 1.06
N VAL A 4 8.82 -0.28 1.01
CA VAL A 4 7.75 -1.15 1.48
C VAL A 4 6.80 -1.50 0.33
N ALA A 5 6.52 -2.79 0.17
CA ALA A 5 5.42 -3.28 -0.65
C ALA A 5 4.28 -3.72 0.28
N VAL A 6 3.05 -3.31 -0.02
CA VAL A 6 1.85 -3.66 0.77
C VAL A 6 0.93 -4.54 -0.06
N THR A 7 0.69 -5.77 0.39
CA THR A 7 -0.34 -6.66 -0.16
C THR A 7 -1.68 -6.45 0.55
N GLY A 8 -2.79 -6.71 -0.13
CA GLY A 8 -4.12 -6.39 0.43
C GLY A 8 -4.35 -4.88 0.55
N ALA A 9 -3.69 -4.09 -0.29
CA ALA A 9 -3.62 -2.63 -0.20
C ALA A 9 -5.00 -1.93 -0.26
N ALA A 10 -5.97 -2.54 -0.95
CA ALA A 10 -7.32 -1.99 -1.08
C ALA A 10 -8.21 -2.30 0.13
N GLY A 11 -7.78 -3.21 1.01
CA GLY A 11 -8.51 -3.58 2.22
C GLY A 11 -8.41 -2.55 3.35
N ARG A 12 -9.24 -2.72 4.39
CA ARG A 12 -9.24 -1.85 5.59
C ARG A 12 -7.87 -1.79 6.27
N MET A 13 -7.18 -2.93 6.37
CA MET A 13 -5.85 -2.99 6.97
C MET A 13 -4.77 -2.45 6.05
N GLY A 14 -4.76 -2.83 4.76
CA GLY A 14 -3.75 -2.38 3.80
C GLY A 14 -3.76 -0.86 3.63
N SER A 15 -4.94 -0.25 3.49
CA SER A 15 -5.08 1.21 3.45
C SER A 15 -4.59 1.90 4.73
N GLY A 16 -4.87 1.32 5.90
CA GLY A 16 -4.35 1.80 7.19
C GLY A 16 -2.82 1.70 7.31
N ILE A 17 -2.23 0.61 6.80
CA ILE A 17 -0.78 0.41 6.74
C ILE A 17 -0.13 1.46 5.83
N ILE A 18 -0.65 1.65 4.61
CA ILE A 18 -0.15 2.66 3.66
C ILE A 18 -0.18 4.05 4.30
N ARG A 19 -1.29 4.43 4.94
CA ARG A 19 -1.41 5.71 5.63
C ARG A 19 -0.33 5.90 6.71
N LYS A 20 -0.08 4.88 7.54
CA LYS A 20 0.95 4.94 8.57
C LYS A 20 2.36 5.03 7.99
N ILE A 21 2.63 4.35 6.88
CA ILE A 21 3.93 4.42 6.18
C ILE A 21 4.15 5.83 5.63
N THR A 22 3.13 6.44 5.03
CA THR A 22 3.24 7.83 4.50
C THR A 22 3.42 8.90 5.57
N GLU A 23 3.19 8.57 6.83
CA GLU A 23 3.46 9.44 7.99
C GLU A 23 4.91 9.30 8.52
N GLN A 24 5.70 8.36 7.99
CA GLN A 24 7.11 8.16 8.39
C GLN A 24 8.07 8.80 7.38
N ASP A 25 9.06 9.54 7.89
CA ASP A 25 10.06 10.22 7.05
C ASP A 25 11.12 9.26 6.45
N ASP A 26 11.29 8.08 7.05
CA ASP A 26 12.31 7.12 6.67
C ASP A 26 11.78 5.95 5.83
N MET A 27 10.51 5.98 5.43
CA MET A 27 9.84 4.91 4.68
C MET A 27 9.19 5.40 3.38
N GLU A 28 9.02 4.49 2.42
CA GLU A 28 8.39 4.75 1.13
C GLU A 28 7.56 3.53 0.69
N VAL A 29 6.29 3.74 0.34
CA VAL A 29 5.48 2.71 -0.32
C VAL A 29 5.86 2.67 -1.79
N VAL A 30 6.51 1.59 -2.22
CA VAL A 30 6.97 1.41 -3.61
C VAL A 30 6.06 0.50 -4.44
N ALA A 31 5.17 -0.25 -3.78
CA ALA A 31 4.18 -1.08 -4.44
C ALA A 31 2.95 -1.28 -3.55
N ALA A 32 1.77 -1.23 -4.18
CA ALA A 32 0.50 -1.61 -3.59
C ALA A 32 -0.08 -2.75 -4.43
N ILE A 33 -0.26 -3.91 -3.80
CA ILE A 33 -0.64 -5.17 -4.47
C ILE A 33 -2.00 -5.60 -3.94
N GLU A 34 -2.87 -6.04 -4.85
CA GLU A 34 -4.19 -6.54 -4.52
C GLU A 34 -4.60 -7.69 -5.44
N MET A 35 -5.71 -8.36 -5.12
CA MET A 35 -6.36 -9.31 -6.02
C MET A 35 -6.49 -8.76 -7.45
N PRO A 36 -6.19 -9.58 -8.48
CA PRO A 36 -6.35 -9.18 -9.87
C PRO A 36 -7.81 -8.83 -10.16
N ASN A 37 -8.02 -7.88 -11.09
CA ASN A 37 -9.34 -7.36 -11.50
C ASN A 37 -10.18 -6.75 -10.37
N THR A 38 -9.56 -6.38 -9.24
CA THR A 38 -10.24 -5.52 -8.26
C THR A 38 -10.59 -4.18 -8.91
N PRO A 39 -11.79 -3.60 -8.66
CA PRO A 39 -12.18 -2.29 -9.20
C PRO A 39 -11.25 -1.14 -8.79
N LEU A 40 -10.43 -1.36 -7.76
CA LEU A 40 -9.51 -0.39 -7.18
C LEU A 40 -8.09 -0.50 -7.74
N ALA A 41 -7.80 -1.52 -8.56
CA ALA A 41 -6.52 -1.62 -9.24
C ALA A 41 -6.51 -0.57 -10.35
N GLY A 42 -5.51 0.31 -10.32
CA GLY A 42 -5.26 1.24 -11.42
C GLY A 42 -5.00 0.47 -12.72
N VAL A 43 -5.41 1.07 -13.85
CA VAL A 43 -5.09 0.60 -15.20
C VAL A 43 -3.74 1.11 -15.67
#